data_AF-A0A3L6L732-F1
#
_entry.id   AF-A0A3L6L732-F1
#
_cell.length_a   1.000
_cell.length_b   1.000
_cell.length_c   1.000
_cell.angle_alpha   90.00
_cell.angle_beta   90.00
_cell.angle_gamma   90.00
#
_symmetry.space_group_name_H-M   'P 1'
#
loop_
_entity.id
_entity.type
_entity.pdbx_description
1 polymer ?
#
loop_
_entity_poly.entity_id
_entity_poly.type
_entity_poly.pdbx_seq_one_letter_code
_entity_poly.pdbx_strand_id
1 'polypeptide(L)'
;MNASCSEGQLLSGSEKERLFVHDVRCPAWAADFRVCVSRETRIPVKTWDLSTWQLFTPKVSRLRHRKSVRVGALLTVDLAVVRSFTDHSRIARPLGQQLQLPLISAPYLSHDVELEVNLEALHREVRRTRLVESTVWHTAQDVLKLIQFLTVK
;
A
#
# COMPACT_ATOMS: atom_id res chain seq x y z
N MET A 1 -19.67 -4.87 17.15
CA MET A 1 -19.16 -4.43 15.83
C MET A 1 -20.30 -4.53 14.83
N ASN A 2 -20.47 -3.55 13.96
CA ASN A 2 -21.64 -3.38 13.08
C ASN A 2 -21.65 -4.38 11.90
N ALA A 3 -22.81 -4.96 11.58
CA ALA A 3 -22.99 -5.83 10.41
C ALA A 3 -22.70 -5.12 9.08
N SER A 4 -22.72 -3.79 9.04
CA SER A 4 -22.32 -3.01 7.86
C SER A 4 -20.83 -3.14 7.50
N CYS A 5 -19.99 -3.69 8.39
CA CYS A 5 -18.56 -3.87 8.13
C CYS A 5 -18.23 -5.19 7.41
N SER A 6 -19.20 -6.10 7.24
CA SER A 6 -19.00 -7.37 6.52
C SER A 6 -19.30 -7.30 5.03
N GLU A 7 -19.78 -6.17 4.52
CA GLU A 7 -20.07 -5.98 3.10
C GLU A 7 -19.10 -4.97 2.48
N GLY A 8 -18.67 -5.23 1.25
CA GLY A 8 -17.79 -4.34 0.52
C GLY A 8 -17.91 -4.51 -0.98
N GLN A 9 -17.51 -3.47 -1.72
CA GLN A 9 -17.40 -3.53 -3.17
C GLN A 9 -15.93 -3.57 -3.57
N LEU A 10 -15.62 -4.37 -4.58
CA LEU A 10 -14.31 -4.36 -5.20
C LEU A 10 -14.01 -2.98 -5.82
N LEU A 11 -13.02 -2.28 -5.26
CA LEU A 11 -12.62 -0.95 -5.74
C LEU A 11 -11.73 -1.03 -6.98
N SER A 12 -10.74 -1.91 -6.95
CA SER A 12 -9.72 -2.04 -8.00
C SER A 12 -8.99 -3.37 -7.94
N GLY A 13 -8.38 -3.76 -9.06
CA GLY A 13 -7.42 -4.86 -9.13
C GLY A 13 -6.10 -4.36 -9.71
N SER A 14 -5.00 -4.83 -9.15
CA SER A 14 -3.66 -4.46 -9.59
C SER A 14 -2.68 -5.60 -9.34
N GLU A 15 -1.71 -5.75 -10.24
CA GLU A 15 -0.52 -6.57 -10.03
C GLU A 15 0.62 -5.67 -9.56
N LYS A 16 1.31 -6.09 -8.51
CA LYS A 16 2.44 -5.36 -7.92
C LYS A 16 3.72 -6.16 -8.05
N GLU A 17 4.67 -5.63 -8.80
CA GLU A 17 6.00 -6.18 -9.00
C GLU A 17 7.02 -5.36 -8.21
N ARG A 18 7.87 -6.02 -7.41
CA ARG A 18 8.98 -5.36 -6.70
C ARG A 18 10.20 -5.30 -7.64
N LEU A 19 10.54 -4.10 -8.09
CA LEU A 19 11.68 -3.88 -8.99
C LEU A 19 12.99 -3.70 -8.22
N PHE A 20 12.92 -3.12 -7.02
CA PHE A 20 14.07 -2.86 -6.18
C PHE A 20 13.65 -2.90 -4.71
N VAL A 21 14.51 -3.47 -3.88
CA VAL A 21 14.36 -3.50 -2.43
C VAL A 21 15.74 -3.27 -1.82
N HIS A 22 15.82 -2.33 -0.88
CA HIS A 22 17.04 -2.09 -0.12
C HIS A 22 16.71 -1.82 1.35
N ASP A 23 17.35 -2.59 2.23
CA ASP A 23 17.22 -2.46 3.67
C ASP A 23 18.30 -1.53 4.21
N VAL A 24 17.88 -0.50 4.93
CA VAL A 24 18.77 0.48 5.56
C VAL A 24 18.69 0.32 7.07
N ARG A 25 19.84 0.02 7.67
CA ARG A 25 19.99 -0.09 9.12
C ARG A 25 20.30 1.28 9.72
N CYS A 26 19.58 1.65 10.78
CA CYS A 26 19.71 2.95 11.43
C CYS A 26 19.86 2.81 12.95
N PRO A 27 21.04 2.39 13.45
CA PRO A 27 21.24 2.11 14.89
C PRO A 27 20.96 3.31 15.81
N ALA A 28 21.18 4.52 15.29
CA ALA A 28 20.93 5.76 16.02
C ALA A 28 19.44 6.16 16.08
N TRP A 29 18.58 5.59 15.25
CA TRP A 29 17.17 5.96 15.12
C TRP A 29 16.26 4.96 15.84
N ALA A 30 14.98 5.29 15.97
CA ALA A 30 13.99 4.41 16.62
C ALA A 30 13.58 3.20 15.76
N ALA A 31 13.88 3.22 14.46
CA ALA A 31 13.56 2.12 13.54
C ALA A 31 14.54 2.07 12.35
N ASP A 32 14.72 0.86 11.82
CA ASP A 32 15.28 0.64 10.48
C ASP A 32 14.21 0.91 9.41
N PHE A 33 14.63 1.14 8.16
CA PHE A 33 13.68 1.33 7.06
C PHE A 33 14.06 0.54 5.81
N ARG A 34 13.05 0.28 4.98
CA ARG A 34 13.20 -0.43 3.70
C ARG A 34 12.77 0.50 2.58
N VAL A 35 13.66 0.73 1.63
CA VAL A 35 13.36 1.43 0.38
C VAL A 35 12.86 0.41 -0.63
N CYS A 36 11.68 0.65 -1.20
CA CYS A 36 11.11 -0.19 -2.25
C CYS A 36 10.82 0.64 -3.50
N VAL A 37 11.18 0.12 -4.66
CA VAL A 37 10.62 0.58 -5.95
C VAL A 37 9.73 -0.52 -6.49
N SER A 38 8.55 -0.17 -6.94
CA SER A 38 7.56 -1.14 -7.40
C SER A 38 6.83 -0.64 -8.63
N ARG A 39 6.49 -1.57 -9.52
CA ARG A 39 5.59 -1.34 -10.62
C ARG A 39 4.22 -1.87 -10.23
N GLU A 40 3.20 -1.03 -10.37
CA GLU A 40 1.81 -1.43 -10.15
C GLU A 40 1.03 -1.30 -11.45
N THR A 41 0.57 -2.44 -11.97
CA THR A 41 -0.19 -2.52 -13.23
C THR A 41 -1.65 -2.78 -12.91
N ARG A 42 -2.56 -1.93 -13.40
CA ARG A 42 -4.01 -2.13 -13.19
C ARG A 42 -4.50 -3.34 -13.98
N ILE A 43 -5.31 -4.17 -13.33
CA ILE A 43 -5.98 -5.31 -13.94
C ILE A 43 -7.48 -4.98 -14.07
N PRO A 44 -8.13 -5.27 -15.21
CA PRO A 44 -9.54 -5.00 -15.42
C PRO A 44 -10.46 -6.00 -14.69
N VAL A 45 -10.36 -6.10 -13.37
CA VAL A 45 -11.16 -7.03 -12.55
C VAL A 45 -12.68 -6.82 -12.67
N LYS A 46 -13.12 -5.63 -13.12
CA LYS A 46 -14.54 -5.36 -13.39
C LYS A 46 -15.08 -6.13 -14.59
N THR A 47 -14.22 -6.57 -15.50
CA THR A 47 -14.62 -7.34 -16.69
C THR A 47 -14.46 -8.85 -16.49
N TRP A 48 -14.10 -9.30 -15.29
CA TRP A 48 -14.01 -10.72 -14.98
C TRP A 48 -15.40 -11.35 -15.00
N ASP A 49 -15.51 -12.44 -15.75
CA ASP A 49 -16.70 -13.28 -15.80
C ASP A 49 -16.71 -14.28 -14.62
N LEU A 50 -17.79 -15.06 -14.52
CA LEU A 50 -17.95 -16.03 -13.44
C LEU A 50 -16.82 -17.07 -13.43
N SER A 51 -16.35 -17.51 -14.60
CA SER A 51 -15.29 -18.51 -14.72
C SER A 51 -13.95 -17.99 -14.17
N THR A 52 -13.60 -16.74 -14.47
CA THR A 52 -12.41 -16.08 -13.94
C THR A 52 -12.50 -15.94 -12.41
N TRP A 53 -13.66 -15.53 -11.89
CA TRP A 53 -13.88 -15.42 -10.45
C TRP A 53 -13.82 -16.76 -9.70
N GLN A 54 -14.23 -17.86 -10.34
CA GLN A 54 -14.12 -19.21 -9.76
C GLN A 54 -12.67 -19.67 -9.62
N LEU A 55 -11.81 -19.29 -10.57
CA LEU A 55 -10.38 -19.62 -10.54
C LEU A 55 -9.58 -18.76 -9.54
N PHE A 56 -10.09 -17.58 -9.19
CA PHE A 56 -9.43 -16.70 -8.23
C PHE A 56 -9.53 -17.24 -6.79
N THR A 57 -8.38 -17.60 -6.22
CA THR A 57 -8.27 -18.00 -4.82
C THR A 57 -7.33 -17.05 -4.07
N PRO A 58 -7.82 -16.28 -3.08
CA PRO A 58 -6.96 -15.43 -2.27
C PRO A 58 -6.01 -16.32 -1.46
N LYS A 59 -4.72 -16.00 -1.47
CA LYS A 59 -3.72 -16.67 -0.61
C LYS A 59 -3.62 -16.01 0.76
N VAL A 60 -3.79 -14.69 0.80
CA VAL A 60 -3.74 -13.87 2.01
C VAL A 60 -4.78 -12.76 1.86
N SER A 61 -5.52 -12.50 2.94
CA SER A 61 -6.41 -11.36 3.02
C SER A 61 -5.99 -10.44 4.16
N ARG A 62 -6.13 -9.13 3.95
CA ARG A 62 -5.72 -8.10 4.92
C ARG A 62 -6.82 -7.06 5.07
N LEU A 63 -7.23 -6.82 6.30
CA LEU A 63 -8.05 -5.68 6.69
C LEU A 63 -7.11 -4.53 7.06
N ARG A 64 -7.15 -3.45 6.29
CA ARG A 64 -6.26 -2.30 6.46
C ARG A 64 -7.07 -1.07 6.87
N HIS A 65 -6.90 -0.60 8.10
CA HIS A 65 -7.40 0.69 8.54
C HIS A 65 -6.28 1.71 8.38
N ARG A 66 -6.40 2.60 7.38
CA ARG A 66 -5.34 3.52 6.97
C ARG A 66 -5.75 4.97 7.12
N LYS A 67 -4.81 5.80 7.58
CA LYS A 67 -4.85 7.25 7.49
C LYS A 67 -3.68 7.75 6.66
N SER A 68 -3.98 8.52 5.62
CA SER A 68 -2.99 9.12 4.72
C SER A 68 -2.86 10.60 5.01
N VAL A 69 -1.62 11.09 5.16
CA VAL A 69 -1.28 12.49 5.39
C VAL A 69 -0.37 12.96 4.27
N ARG A 70 -0.85 13.91 3.47
CA ARG A 70 -0.03 14.53 2.41
C ARG A 70 0.95 15.52 3.05
N VAL A 71 2.25 15.37 2.75
CA VAL A 71 3.31 16.28 3.19
C VAL A 71 3.89 16.97 1.96
N GLY A 72 3.38 18.17 1.66
CA GLY A 72 3.71 18.87 0.42
C GLY A 72 3.13 18.21 -0.83
N ALA A 73 3.67 18.57 -2.01
CA ALA A 73 3.13 18.10 -3.29
C ALA A 73 3.59 16.68 -3.68
N LEU A 74 4.75 16.26 -3.18
CA LEU A 74 5.45 15.06 -3.65
C LEU A 74 5.40 13.88 -2.67
N LEU A 75 5.10 14.12 -1.39
CA LEU A 75 5.23 13.10 -0.35
C LEU A 75 3.88 12.82 0.32
N THR A 76 3.63 11.56 0.63
CA THR A 76 2.47 11.11 1.42
C THR A 76 2.93 10.12 2.47
N VAL A 77 2.47 10.30 3.72
CA VAL A 77 2.70 9.38 4.82
C VAL A 77 1.43 8.58 5.06
N ASP A 78 1.54 7.26 4.96
CA ASP A 78 0.46 6.32 5.24
C ASP A 78 0.71 5.64 6.58
N LEU A 79 -0.21 5.85 7.52
CA LEU A 79 -0.25 5.16 8.82
C LEU A 79 -1.36 4.13 8.76
N ALA A 80 -1.05 2.86 9.01
CA ALA A 80 -2.05 1.80 8.93
C ALA A 80 -1.96 0.79 10.06
N VAL A 81 -3.14 0.37 10.53
CA VAL A 81 -3.30 -0.84 11.31
C VAL A 81 -3.75 -1.94 10.37
N VAL A 82 -2.97 -3.01 10.26
CA VAL A 82 -3.23 -4.12 9.34
C VAL A 82 -3.50 -5.39 10.11
N ARG A 83 -4.64 -6.02 9.83
CA ARG A 83 -5.00 -7.33 10.35
C ARG A 83 -5.03 -8.35 9.22
N SER A 84 -4.25 -9.41 9.32
CA SER A 84 -4.09 -10.39 8.25
C SER A 84 -4.63 -11.77 8.63
N PHE A 85 -5.16 -12.49 7.65
CA PHE A 85 -5.62 -13.87 7.79
C PHE A 85 -5.41 -14.67 6.50
N THR A 86 -5.26 -15.98 6.66
CA THR A 86 -5.02 -16.94 5.57
C THR A 86 -6.10 -18.02 5.49
N ASP A 87 -7.02 -18.06 6.47
CA ASP A 87 -8.19 -18.94 6.43
C ASP A 87 -9.35 -18.25 5.71
N HIS A 88 -9.67 -18.75 4.53
CA HIS A 88 -10.77 -18.26 3.70
C HIS A 88 -11.94 -19.26 3.62
N SER A 89 -11.96 -20.30 4.47
CA SER A 89 -12.97 -21.37 4.45
C SER A 89 -14.40 -20.86 4.60
N ARG A 90 -14.58 -19.72 5.26
CA ARG A 90 -15.89 -19.11 5.54
C ARG A 90 -16.35 -18.14 4.46
N ILE A 91 -15.49 -17.77 3.51
CA ILE A 91 -15.82 -16.78 2.47
C ILE A 91 -16.64 -17.45 1.37
N ALA A 92 -17.80 -16.86 1.06
CA ALA A 92 -18.64 -17.31 -0.04
C ALA A 92 -17.86 -17.23 -1.37
N ARG A 93 -17.92 -18.31 -2.16
CA ARG A 93 -17.31 -18.37 -3.49
C ARG A 93 -18.40 -18.50 -4.56
N PRO A 94 -18.18 -17.90 -5.75
CA PRO A 94 -17.06 -17.02 -6.10
C PRO A 94 -17.14 -15.65 -5.39
N LEU A 95 -15.98 -15.01 -5.17
CA LEU A 95 -15.89 -13.71 -4.48
C LEU A 95 -16.71 -12.60 -5.19
N GLY A 96 -16.63 -12.52 -6.52
CA GLY A 96 -17.37 -11.55 -7.32
C GLY A 96 -17.01 -10.08 -7.03
N GLN A 97 -17.85 -9.17 -7.53
CA GLN A 97 -17.65 -7.71 -7.34
C GLN A 97 -18.16 -7.21 -5.98
N GLN A 98 -19.13 -7.90 -5.38
CA GLN A 98 -19.64 -7.63 -4.04
C GLN A 98 -19.10 -8.69 -3.10
N LEU A 99 -18.35 -8.26 -2.10
CA LEU A 99 -17.69 -9.11 -1.13
C LEU A 99 -18.51 -9.13 0.15
N GLN A 100 -18.94 -10.32 0.57
CA GLN A 100 -19.35 -10.59 1.93
C GLN A 100 -18.20 -11.26 2.67
N LEU A 101 -17.54 -10.49 3.54
CA LEU A 101 -16.49 -10.98 4.41
C LEU A 101 -17.11 -11.35 5.75
N PRO A 102 -17.16 -12.64 6.12
CA PRO A 102 -17.65 -13.02 7.44
C PRO A 102 -16.74 -12.44 8.52
N LEU A 103 -17.24 -12.39 9.75
CA LEU A 103 -16.43 -12.03 10.90
C LEU A 103 -15.36 -13.12 11.10
N ILE A 104 -14.17 -12.88 10.53
CA ILE A 104 -13.03 -13.79 10.59
C ILE A 104 -12.06 -13.29 11.66
N SER A 105 -11.54 -14.22 12.46
CA SER A 105 -10.40 -13.93 13.33
C SER A 105 -9.20 -13.60 12.46
N ALA A 106 -8.70 -12.37 12.55
CA ALA A 106 -7.48 -11.92 11.89
C ALA A 106 -6.36 -11.81 12.93
N PRO A 107 -5.65 -12.92 13.22
CA PRO A 107 -4.77 -13.02 14.38
C PRO A 107 -3.48 -12.21 14.25
N TYR A 108 -3.04 -11.94 13.01
CA TYR A 108 -1.81 -11.20 12.76
C TYR A 108 -2.10 -9.70 12.69
N LEU A 109 -1.56 -8.95 13.64
CA LEU A 109 -1.67 -7.50 13.74
C LEU A 109 -0.32 -6.84 13.44
N SER A 110 -0.28 -5.88 12.52
CA SER A 110 0.86 -5.00 12.29
C SER A 110 0.46 -3.53 12.30
N HIS A 111 1.42 -2.67 12.63
CA HIS A 111 1.33 -1.23 12.55
C HIS A 111 2.34 -0.78 11.50
N ASP A 112 1.85 -0.32 10.36
CA ASP A 112 2.66 0.01 9.21
C ASP A 112 2.75 1.54 9.08
N VAL A 113 3.97 2.04 8.87
CA VAL A 113 4.25 3.44 8.54
C VAL A 113 4.98 3.45 7.21
N GLU A 114 4.35 4.00 6.18
CA GLU A 114 4.88 4.05 4.81
C GLU A 114 5.02 5.51 4.36
N LEU A 115 6.16 5.87 3.78
CA LEU A 115 6.38 7.15 3.12
C LEU A 115 6.44 6.90 1.61
N GLU A 116 5.51 7.50 0.87
CA GLU A 116 5.40 7.35 -0.59
C GLU A 116 5.78 8.64 -1.31
N VAL A 117 6.61 8.51 -2.35
CA VAL A 117 6.90 9.57 -3.31
C VAL A 117 5.92 9.47 -4.47
N ASN A 118 5.18 10.54 -4.73
CA ASN A 118 4.30 10.62 -5.88
C ASN A 118 5.13 10.77 -7.17
N LEU A 119 5.43 9.65 -7.82
CA LEU A 119 6.26 9.61 -9.02
C LEU A 119 5.66 10.38 -10.20
N GLU A 120 4.33 10.41 -10.34
CA GLU A 120 3.68 11.20 -11.40
C GLU A 120 3.85 12.71 -11.19
N ALA A 121 3.75 13.17 -9.94
CA ALA A 121 4.01 14.56 -9.59
C ALA A 121 5.50 14.91 -9.74
N LEU A 122 6.39 14.01 -9.32
CA LEU A 122 7.84 14.18 -9.49
C LEU A 122 8.23 14.26 -10.97
N HIS A 123 7.69 13.39 -11.82
CA HIS A 123 7.92 13.45 -13.27
C HIS A 123 7.42 14.75 -13.89
N ARG A 124 6.24 15.24 -13.48
CA ARG A 124 5.72 16.53 -13.94
C ARG A 124 6.64 17.68 -13.51
N GLU A 125 7.14 17.64 -12.28
CA GLU A 125 8.05 18.65 -11.75
C GLU A 125 9.38 18.66 -12.49
N VAL A 126 9.98 17.49 -12.72
CA VAL A 126 11.21 17.35 -13.52
C VAL A 126 11.01 17.88 -14.94
N ARG A 127 9.87 17.61 -15.59
CA ARG A 127 9.56 18.15 -16.91
C ARG A 127 9.41 19.68 -16.89
N ARG A 128 8.82 20.22 -15.82
CA ARG A 128 8.61 21.66 -15.63
C ARG A 128 9.91 22.41 -15.42
N THR A 129 10.80 21.90 -14.57
CA THR A 129 12.07 22.55 -14.22
C THR A 129 13.18 22.26 -15.21
N ARG A 130 13.11 21.12 -15.93
CA ARG A 130 14.21 20.55 -16.73
C ARG A 130 15.49 20.26 -15.93
N LEU A 131 15.39 20.23 -14.59
CA LEU A 131 16.50 19.99 -13.68
C LEU A 131 16.32 18.64 -12.99
N VAL A 132 16.65 17.57 -13.71
CA VAL A 132 16.46 16.19 -13.24
C VAL A 132 17.21 15.96 -11.93
N GLU A 133 18.52 16.17 -11.93
CA GLU A 133 19.40 15.87 -10.80
C GLU A 133 19.02 16.67 -9.55
N SER A 134 18.82 17.99 -9.72
CA SER A 134 18.43 18.87 -8.61
C SER A 134 17.06 18.47 -8.04
N THR A 135 16.04 18.26 -8.87
CA THR A 135 14.69 17.94 -8.38
C THR A 135 14.68 16.60 -7.63
N VAL A 136 15.37 15.59 -8.17
CA VAL A 136 15.49 14.27 -7.53
C VAL A 136 16.28 14.35 -6.22
N TRP A 137 17.40 15.08 -6.22
CA TRP A 137 18.22 15.26 -5.03
C TRP A 137 17.46 15.94 -3.89
N HIS A 138 16.77 17.05 -4.16
CA HIS A 138 15.97 17.73 -3.15
C HIS A 138 14.86 16.83 -2.61
N THR A 139 14.17 16.09 -3.49
CA THR A 139 13.14 15.11 -3.06
C THR A 139 13.73 14.02 -2.16
N ALA A 140 14.92 13.51 -2.47
CA ALA A 140 15.60 12.52 -1.64
C ALA A 140 15.99 13.10 -0.26
N GLN A 141 16.44 14.35 -0.20
CA GLN A 141 16.72 15.02 1.07
C GLN A 141 15.45 15.22 1.90
N ASP A 142 14.34 15.61 1.29
CA ASP A 142 13.06 15.76 1.99
C ASP A 142 12.57 14.42 2.53
N VAL A 143 12.67 13.34 1.75
CA VAL A 143 12.39 11.97 2.22
C VAL A 143 13.23 11.63 3.45
N LEU A 144 14.55 11.88 3.40
CA LEU A 144 15.45 11.59 4.51
C LEU A 144 15.06 12.36 5.78
N LYS A 145 14.77 13.66 5.65
CA LYS A 145 14.34 14.52 6.77
C LYS A 145 13.04 14.02 7.39
N LEU A 146 12.07 13.62 6.57
CA LEU A 146 10.80 13.09 7.07
C LEU A 146 11.01 11.75 7.81
N ILE A 147 11.81 10.83 7.25
CA ILE A 147 12.10 9.55 7.91
C ILE A 147 12.81 9.81 9.25
N GLN A 148 13.79 10.71 9.29
CA GLN A 148 14.46 11.10 10.53
C GLN A 148 13.47 11.64 11.56
N PHE A 149 12.56 12.54 11.17
CA PHE A 149 11.53 13.08 12.04
C PHE A 149 10.60 11.98 12.60
N LEU A 150 10.17 11.05 11.75
CA LEU A 150 9.30 9.93 12.14
C LEU A 150 10.01 8.90 13.04
N THR A 151 11.33 8.94 13.10
CA THR A 151 12.16 7.97 13.84
C THR A 151 13.00 8.61 14.95
N VAL A 152 12.66 9.84 15.35
CA VAL A 152 13.20 10.47 16.56
C VAL A 152 12.82 9.60 17.76
N LYS A 153 13.81 9.32 18.62
CA LYS A 153 13.66 8.52 19.84
C LYS A 153 12.95 9.30 20.94
#